data_AF-A0A9D4VEQ4-F1
#
_entry.id   AF-A0A9D4VEQ4-F1
#
_cell.length_a   1.000
_cell.length_b   1.000
_cell.length_c   1.000
_cell.angle_alpha   90.00
_cell.angle_beta   90.00
_cell.angle_gamma   90.00
#
_symmetry.space_group_name_H-M   'P 1'
#
loop_
_entity.id
_entity.type
_entity.pdbx_description
1 polymer ?
#
loop_
_entity_poly.entity_id
_entity_poly.type
_entity_poly.pdbx_seq_one_letter_code
_entity_poly.pdbx_strand_id
1 'polypeptide(L)'
;MMDNLKQSLDGDFRAFVWEFEAIWSKLVKVTAVENADFLKMNKFVDCLHVKVRDKVKIDGPCTYEEAVGYAQSRTKKVLKKQLAKQVLASPLVPRPIAGKNLK
;
A
#
# COMPACT_ATOMS: atom_id res chain seq x y z
N MET A 1 -8.92 18.20 -2.48
CA MET A 1 -7.43 18.18 -2.38
C MET A 1 -6.94 16.79 -1.98
N MET A 2 -7.53 16.18 -0.95
CA MET A 2 -7.25 14.78 -0.57
C MET A 2 -7.81 13.76 -1.57
N ASP A 3 -8.91 14.10 -2.24
CA ASP A 3 -9.69 13.18 -3.10
C ASP A 3 -8.94 12.70 -4.35
N ASN A 4 -7.93 13.48 -4.78
CA ASN A 4 -7.09 13.15 -5.93
C ASN A 4 -5.88 12.29 -5.54
N LEU A 5 -5.56 12.18 -4.24
CA LEU A 5 -4.44 11.39 -3.78
C LEU A 5 -4.86 9.93 -3.59
N LYS A 6 -4.33 9.06 -4.44
CA LYS A 6 -4.48 7.61 -4.34
C LYS A 6 -3.13 6.92 -4.50
N GLN A 7 -2.87 5.95 -3.64
CA GLN A 7 -1.69 5.11 -3.75
C GLN A 7 -1.72 4.33 -5.07
N SER A 8 -0.71 4.52 -5.92
CA SER A 8 -0.42 3.61 -7.03
C SER A 8 0.39 2.41 -6.53
N LEU A 9 0.10 1.21 -7.02
CA LEU A 9 0.91 0.03 -6.70
C LEU A 9 2.24 0.01 -7.45
N ASP A 10 2.31 0.67 -8.60
CA ASP A 10 3.52 0.75 -9.43
C ASP A 10 4.41 1.95 -9.05
N GLY A 11 3.91 2.83 -8.15
CA GLY A 11 4.61 4.01 -7.66
C GLY A 11 5.41 3.78 -6.37
N ASP A 12 6.26 4.75 -6.03
CA ASP A 12 7.00 4.73 -4.76
C ASP A 12 6.07 5.04 -3.58
N PHE A 13 5.96 4.07 -2.66
CA PHE A 13 5.19 4.22 -1.42
C PHE A 13 5.67 5.40 -0.57
N ARG A 14 6.99 5.67 -0.52
CA ARG A 14 7.55 6.77 0.27
C ARG A 14 7.14 8.13 -0.32
N ALA A 15 7.15 8.25 -1.64
CA ALA A 15 6.66 9.45 -2.32
C ALA A 15 5.17 9.69 -2.03
N PHE A 16 4.35 8.63 -2.08
CA PHE A 16 2.94 8.70 -1.70
C PHE A 16 2.72 9.19 -0.26
N VAL A 17 3.47 8.65 0.72
CA VAL A 17 3.37 9.10 2.13
C VAL A 17 3.78 10.56 2.26
N TRP A 18 4.85 10.98 1.58
CA TRP A 18 5.31 12.36 1.62
C TRP A 18 4.29 13.33 1.03
N GLU A 19 3.67 12.99 -0.12
CA GLU A 19 2.58 13.77 -0.71
C GLU A 19 1.36 13.85 0.21
N PHE A 20 1.00 12.73 0.84
CA PHE A 20 -0.06 12.69 1.84
C PHE A 20 0.19 13.68 2.98
N GLU A 21 1.39 13.65 3.56
CA GLU A 21 1.75 14.54 4.67
C GLU A 21 1.78 16.01 4.26
N ALA A 22 2.23 16.31 3.05
CA ALA A 22 2.22 17.67 2.51
C ALA A 22 0.79 18.22 2.36
N ILE A 23 -0.14 17.40 1.86
CA ILE A 23 -1.56 17.78 1.75
C ILE A 23 -2.19 17.90 3.13
N TRP A 24 -1.93 16.95 4.03
CA TRP A 24 -2.44 16.96 5.40
C TRP A 24 -1.98 18.20 6.17
N SER A 25 -0.70 18.56 6.08
CA SER A 25 -0.15 19.77 6.72
C SER A 25 -0.83 21.04 6.23
N LYS A 26 -1.14 21.13 4.93
CA LYS A 26 -1.93 22.26 4.38
C LYS A 26 -3.35 22.25 4.90
N LEU A 27 -3.99 21.08 4.99
CA LEU A 27 -5.35 20.94 5.48
C LEU A 27 -5.48 21.35 6.95
N VAL A 28 -4.55 20.92 7.82
CA VAL A 28 -4.52 21.31 9.24
C VAL A 28 -4.39 22.83 9.39
N LYS A 29 -3.52 23.46 8.59
CA LYS A 29 -3.35 24.93 8.60
C LYS A 29 -4.62 25.69 8.20
N VAL A 30 -5.41 25.14 7.28
CA VAL A 30 -6.63 25.80 6.76
C VAL A 30 -7.85 25.52 7.61
N THR A 31 -7.94 24.32 8.21
CA THR A 31 -9.17 23.84 8.87
C THR A 31 -9.15 23.99 10.39
N ALA A 32 -8.02 24.42 10.98
CA ALA A 32 -7.81 24.49 12.44
C ALA A 32 -8.15 23.18 13.18
N VAL A 33 -8.16 22.05 12.47
CA VAL A 33 -8.30 20.72 13.06
C VAL A 33 -7.00 20.40 13.78
N GLU A 34 -6.95 20.66 15.08
CA GLU A 34 -5.81 20.30 15.91
C GLU A 34 -5.62 18.79 15.91
N ASN A 35 -4.56 18.33 15.23
CA ASN A 35 -3.86 17.05 15.41
C ASN A 35 -4.73 15.84 15.82
N ALA A 36 -5.87 15.65 15.17
CA ALA A 36 -6.64 14.41 15.33
C ALA A 36 -5.90 13.28 14.59
N ASP A 37 -4.98 12.61 15.29
CA ASP A 37 -4.19 11.49 14.75
C ASP A 37 -5.10 10.40 14.17
N PHE A 38 -6.24 10.16 14.83
CA PHE A 38 -7.30 9.30 14.33
C PHE A 38 -7.86 9.75 12.97
N LEU A 39 -8.07 11.04 12.76
CA LEU A 39 -8.57 11.56 11.48
C LEU A 39 -7.49 11.46 10.39
N LYS A 40 -6.24 11.78 10.73
CA LYS A 40 -5.08 11.63 9.84
C LYS A 40 -4.95 10.18 9.38
N MET A 41 -5.00 9.25 10.32
CA MET A 41 -4.94 7.81 10.09
C MET A 41 -6.09 7.34 9.19
N ASN A 42 -7.34 7.73 9.47
CA ASN A 42 -8.47 7.34 8.63
C ASN A 42 -8.33 7.87 7.19
N LYS A 43 -7.96 9.14 7.02
CA LYS A 43 -7.75 9.72 5.70
C LYS A 43 -6.58 9.07 4.96
N PHE A 44 -5.53 8.68 5.68
CA PHE A 44 -4.43 7.93 5.10
C PHE A 44 -4.91 6.59 4.54
N VAL A 45 -5.69 5.83 5.31
CA VAL A 45 -6.23 4.53 4.89
C VAL A 45 -7.18 4.67 3.71
N ASP A 46 -7.99 5.72 3.64
CA ASP A 46 -8.86 6.02 2.49
C ASP A 46 -8.08 6.27 1.18
N CYS A 47 -6.85 6.78 1.28
CA CYS A 47 -5.97 7.04 0.14
C CYS A 47 -5.19 5.79 -0.31
N LEU A 48 -5.17 4.71 0.48
CA LEU A 48 -4.47 3.48 0.12
C LEU A 48 -5.15 2.76 -1.04
N HIS A 49 -4.35 2.02 -1.80
CA HIS A 49 -4.85 1.16 -2.87
C HIS A 49 -5.72 0.05 -2.27
N VAL A 50 -6.84 -0.31 -2.88
CA VAL A 50 -7.80 -1.30 -2.35
C VAL A 50 -7.16 -2.62 -1.88
N LYS A 51 -6.22 -3.16 -2.67
CA LYS A 51 -5.44 -4.38 -2.32
C LYS A 51 -4.58 -4.26 -1.05
N VAL A 52 -4.20 -3.05 -0.67
CA VAL A 52 -3.47 -2.72 0.56
C VAL A 52 -4.48 -2.41 1.66
N ARG A 53 -5.40 -1.46 1.41
CA ARG A 53 -6.43 -0.97 2.33
C ARG A 53 -7.24 -2.08 2.98
N ASP A 54 -7.80 -3.01 2.20
CA ASP A 54 -8.67 -4.10 2.71
C ASP A 54 -7.94 -5.08 3.65
N LYS A 55 -6.61 -4.93 3.76
CA LYS A 55 -5.72 -5.76 4.56
C LYS A 55 -4.97 -4.97 5.62
N VAL A 56 -5.05 -3.64 5.59
CA VAL A 56 -4.75 -2.78 6.74
C VAL A 56 -6.00 -2.83 7.62
N LYS A 57 -6.19 -3.96 8.31
CA LYS A 57 -7.22 -4.09 9.33
C LYS A 57 -6.72 -3.33 10.55
N ILE A 58 -7.43 -2.27 10.91
CA ILE A 58 -7.21 -1.53 12.14
C ILE A 58 -8.04 -2.24 13.22
N ASP A 59 -7.52 -3.37 13.71
CA ASP A 59 -8.12 -4.07 14.86
C ASP A 59 -7.65 -3.36 16.14
N GLY A 60 -8.21 -2.18 16.44
CA GLY A 60 -7.94 -1.42 17.67
C GLY A 60 -7.47 0.02 17.46
N PRO A 61 -7.21 0.79 18.54
CA PRO A 61 -6.59 2.10 18.43
C PRO A 61 -5.23 1.96 17.74
N CYS A 62 -5.10 2.53 16.56
CA CYS A 62 -3.92 2.49 15.72
C CYS A 62 -3.55 3.94 15.39
N THR A 63 -2.30 4.30 15.67
CA THR A 63 -1.75 5.60 15.33
C THR A 63 -1.54 5.72 13.82
N TYR A 64 -1.42 6.95 13.33
CA TYR A 64 -1.03 7.18 11.93
C TYR A 64 0.27 6.47 11.55
N GLU A 65 1.29 6.49 12.42
CA GLU A 65 2.59 5.88 12.15
C GLU A 65 2.50 4.36 12.03
N GLU A 66 1.72 3.72 12.90
CA GLU A 66 1.45 2.28 12.82
C GLU A 66 0.73 1.94 11.52
N ALA A 67 -0.29 2.72 11.13
CA ALA A 67 -1.00 2.53 9.87
C ALA A 67 -0.06 2.64 8.64
N VAL A 68 0.89 3.59 8.65
CA VAL A 68 1.93 3.72 7.62
C VAL A 68 2.82 2.47 7.59
N GLY A 69 3.27 1.98 8.75
CA GLY A 69 4.10 0.78 8.85
C GLY A 69 3.40 -0.48 8.32
N TYR A 70 2.12 -0.67 8.67
CA TYR A 70 1.30 -1.76 8.15
C TYR A 70 1.09 -1.66 6.63
N ALA A 71 0.77 -0.46 6.15
CA ALA A 71 0.58 -0.21 4.71
C ALA A 71 1.87 -0.45 3.92
N GLN A 72 3.03 -0.04 4.43
CA GLN A 72 4.33 -0.27 3.79
C GLN A 72 4.62 -1.78 3.69
N SER A 73 4.46 -2.50 4.80
CA SER A 73 4.66 -3.94 4.88
C SER A 73 3.76 -4.69 3.91
N ARG A 74 2.51 -4.24 3.78
CA ARG A 74 1.54 -4.86 2.89
C ARG A 74 1.81 -4.54 1.42
N THR A 75 2.18 -3.30 1.11
CA THR A 75 2.56 -2.88 -0.25
C THR A 75 3.72 -3.72 -0.77
N LYS A 76 4.78 -3.89 0.04
CA LYS A 76 5.92 -4.77 -0.29
C LYS A 76 5.47 -6.21 -0.60
N LYS A 77 4.56 -6.77 0.21
CA LYS A 77 4.01 -8.13 -0.01
C LYS A 77 3.20 -8.24 -1.31
N VAL A 78 2.41 -7.22 -1.65
CA VAL A 78 1.62 -7.18 -2.90
C VAL A 78 2.55 -7.12 -4.11
N LEU A 79 3.55 -6.23 -4.09
CA LEU A 79 4.52 -6.07 -5.16
C LEU A 79 5.34 -7.35 -5.39
N LYS A 80 5.84 -7.98 -4.31
CA LYS A 80 6.56 -9.26 -4.42
C LYS A 80 5.71 -10.35 -5.07
N LYS A 81 4.41 -10.41 -4.75
CA LYS A 81 3.48 -11.37 -5.37
C LYS A 81 3.21 -11.04 -6.84
N GLN A 82 3.11 -9.77 -7.21
CA GLN A 82 2.96 -9.36 -8.61
C GLN A 82 4.19 -9.73 -9.43
N LEU A 83 5.39 -9.43 -8.92
CA LEU A 83 6.65 -9.79 -9.57
C LEU A 83 6.78 -11.31 -9.74
N ALA A 84 6.49 -12.10 -8.69
CA ALA A 84 6.54 -13.56 -8.78
C ALA A 84 5.57 -14.13 -9.83
N LYS A 85 4.36 -13.56 -9.94
CA LYS A 85 3.39 -13.94 -10.99
C LYS A 85 3.87 -13.57 -12.38
N GLN A 86 4.50 -12.41 -12.54
CA GLN A 86 5.05 -11.97 -13.82
C GLN A 86 6.21 -12.86 -14.29
N VAL A 87 7.11 -13.24 -13.37
CA VAL A 87 8.21 -14.17 -13.64
C VAL A 87 7.68 -15.56 -14.05
N LEU A 88 6.67 -16.08 -13.34
CA LEU A 88 6.04 -17.37 -13.67
C LEU A 88 5.23 -17.35 -14.98
N ALA A 89 4.69 -16.20 -15.37
CA ALA A 89 3.97 -16.03 -16.62
C ALA A 89 4.89 -15.79 -17.83
N SER A 90 6.19 -15.56 -17.60
CA SER A 90 7.15 -15.29 -18.66
C SER A 90 7.51 -16.59 -19.41
N PRO A 91 7.40 -16.66 -20.75
CA PRO A 91 7.61 -17.88 -21.55
C PRO A 91 9.03 -18.47 -21.47
N LEU A 92 9.99 -17.72 -20.93
CA LEU A 92 11.42 -18.04 -20.95
C LEU A 92 11.90 -18.90 -19.77
N VAL A 93 11.04 -19.23 -18.80
CA VAL A 93 11.41 -20.15 -17.71
C VAL A 93 11.06 -21.58 -18.13
N PRO A 94 12.04 -22.48 -18.32
CA PRO A 94 11.76 -23.89 -18.62
C PRO A 94 10.92 -24.47 -17.47
N ARG A 95 9.70 -24.89 -17.78
CA ARG A 95 8.91 -25.69 -16.83
C ARG A 95 9.65 -27.01 -16.64
N PRO A 96 9.88 -27.48 -15.40
CA PRO A 96 10.42 -28.82 -15.20
C PRO A 96 9.44 -29.80 -15.84
N ILE A 97 9.89 -30.44 -16.92
CA ILE A 97 9.14 -31.51 -17.59
C ILE A 97 9.07 -32.63 -16.56
N ALA A 98 7.89 -32.83 -15.97
CA ALA A 98 7.63 -33.95 -15.08
C ALA A 98 8.02 -35.23 -15.83
N GLY A 99 9.04 -35.91 -15.30
CA GLY A 99 9.61 -37.11 -15.89
C GLY A 99 8.52 -38.13 -16.20
N LYS A 100 8.29 -38.37 -17.49
CA LYS A 100 7.63 -39.59 -17.92
C LYS A 100 8.65 -40.71 -17.71
N ASN A 101 8.42 -41.49 -16.65
CA ASN A 101 8.99 -42.82 -16.53
C ASN A 101 8.59 -43.62 -17.78
N LEU A 102 9.52 -43.77 -18.72
CA LEU A 102 9.48 -44.83 -19.71
C LEU A 102 10.08 -46.07 -19.05
N LYS A 103 9.20 -46.98 -18.63
CA LYS A 103 9.51 -48.40 -18.52
C LYS A 103 9.24 -49.06 -19.86
#